data_AF-A0A9E3NTT1-F1
#
_entry.id   AF-A0A9E3NTT1-F1
#
_cell.length_a   1.000
_cell.length_b   1.000
_cell.length_c   1.000
_cell.angle_alpha   90.00
_cell.angle_beta   90.00
_cell.angle_gamma   90.00
#
_symmetry.space_group_name_H-M   'P 1'
#
loop_
_entity.id
_entity.type
_entity.pdbx_description
1 polymer ?
#
loop_
_entity_poly.entity_id
_entity_poly.type
_entity_poly.pdbx_seq_one_letter_code
_entity_poly.pdbx_strand_id
1 'polypeptide(L)'
;MTRRELVFILAGVTSGVLGASAAWSLQKPAPPHAKADPSVGDGGADDLESLRTANANLVESLHDADRTIAQLREQLTTTPPTTPRPDEPRAERDAGAPPWRRGTRGEPTAEDWERMAQLGTLRVRVPCLRDKPWTPSPRVLDRLGLAPQDAAVIRDAYEHSNKRMADQIKPLCEKALGSAEAAERVGPKACQDAILSGARRSDPEATHQSLTRVAQINAGKADVKPASDSAVEQLMLAMTKESKAFEAELASKLGPEEAKRLAYAPEMCADRTTVRAKERDEDDEGAQGQRAGRGRAR
;
A
#
# COMPACT_ATOMS: atom_id res chain seq x y z
N MET A 1 -14.87 -7.71 48.16
CA MET A 1 -16.17 -7.26 47.61
C MET A 1 -16.47 -5.87 48.16
N THR A 2 -16.25 -4.82 47.37
CA THR A 2 -16.89 -3.51 47.58
C THR A 2 -16.86 -2.74 46.26
N ARG A 3 -18.07 -2.50 45.75
CA ARG A 3 -18.40 -1.67 44.59
C ARG A 3 -17.90 -0.25 44.81
N ARG A 4 -17.27 0.35 43.79
CA ARG A 4 -17.21 1.81 43.66
C ARG A 4 -17.60 2.23 42.26
N GLU A 5 -18.49 3.20 42.27
CA GLU A 5 -19.27 3.78 41.20
C GLU A 5 -18.40 4.52 40.18
N LEU A 6 -18.79 4.44 38.91
CA LEU A 6 -18.28 5.28 37.83
C LEU A 6 -19.48 5.98 37.19
N VAL A 7 -19.66 7.23 37.59
CA VAL A 7 -20.66 8.17 37.07
C VAL A 7 -20.17 8.67 35.71
N PHE A 8 -20.95 8.42 34.66
CA PHE A 8 -20.78 9.02 33.34
C PHE A 8 -21.26 10.48 33.38
N ILE A 9 -20.37 11.43 33.09
CA ILE A 9 -20.72 12.81 32.73
C ILE A 9 -20.55 12.94 31.21
N LEU A 10 -21.69 12.95 30.51
CA LEU A 10 -21.84 13.44 29.14
C LEU A 10 -21.91 14.97 29.21
N ALA A 11 -20.88 15.66 28.71
CA ALA A 11 -20.94 17.08 28.41
C ALA A 11 -20.48 17.29 26.97
N GLY A 12 -21.44 17.65 26.13
CA GLY A 12 -21.21 18.01 24.74
C GLY A 12 -20.51 19.37 24.62
N VAL A 13 -19.68 19.50 23.60
CA VAL A 13 -19.19 20.80 23.11
C VAL A 13 -19.33 20.79 21.59
N THR A 14 -20.37 21.47 21.12
CA THR A 14 -20.52 21.93 19.74
C THR A 14 -19.82 23.27 19.61
N SER A 15 -18.73 23.33 18.84
CA SER A 15 -18.12 24.60 18.42
C SER A 15 -17.88 24.54 16.91
N GLY A 16 -18.53 25.46 16.21
CA GLY A 16 -18.54 25.56 14.76
C GLY A 16 -17.25 26.09 14.16
N VAL A 17 -17.06 25.75 12.90
CA VAL A 17 -16.04 26.31 12.01
C VAL A 17 -16.77 26.88 10.79
N LEU A 18 -16.86 28.21 10.71
CA LEU A 18 -17.14 28.93 9.47
C LEU A 18 -15.81 29.50 9.00
N GLY A 19 -15.12 28.76 8.15
CA GLY A 19 -13.90 29.18 7.45
C GLY A 19 -14.17 29.19 5.95
N ALA A 20 -14.32 30.39 5.39
CA ALA A 20 -14.50 30.61 3.96
C ALA A 20 -13.29 30.12 3.17
N SER A 21 -13.50 29.14 2.28
CA SER A 21 -12.52 28.71 1.29
C SER A 21 -12.99 29.17 -0.08
N ALA A 22 -12.19 30.04 -0.70
CA ALA A 22 -12.37 30.50 -2.06
C ALA A 22 -12.19 29.32 -3.03
N ALA A 23 -13.25 28.98 -3.76
CA ALA A 23 -13.27 27.94 -4.77
C ALA A 23 -12.59 28.43 -6.06
N TRP A 24 -11.54 27.73 -6.47
CA TRP A 24 -11.12 27.68 -7.88
C TRP A 24 -11.50 26.30 -8.42
N SER A 25 -12.68 26.23 -9.03
CA SER A 25 -13.23 25.04 -9.65
C SER A 25 -12.62 24.85 -11.04
N LEU A 26 -11.58 24.02 -11.16
CA LEU A 26 -11.28 23.40 -12.45
C LEU A 26 -12.25 22.24 -12.64
N GLN A 27 -13.24 22.43 -13.52
CA GLN A 27 -14.18 21.42 -13.97
C GLN A 27 -13.45 20.26 -14.66
N LYS A 28 -13.15 19.19 -13.91
CA LYS A 28 -13.17 17.84 -14.48
C LYS A 28 -14.64 17.55 -14.86
N PRO A 29 -14.96 17.10 -16.10
CA PRO A 29 -16.31 16.63 -16.40
C PRO A 29 -16.61 15.49 -15.42
N ALA A 30 -17.61 15.71 -14.57
CA ALA A 30 -18.06 14.70 -13.63
C ALA A 30 -18.47 13.45 -14.43
N PRO A 31 -18.09 12.23 -13.99
CA PRO A 31 -18.74 11.04 -14.52
C PRO A 31 -20.25 11.21 -14.31
N PRO A 32 -21.09 10.85 -15.29
CA PRO A 32 -22.54 11.01 -15.15
C PRO A 32 -22.99 10.25 -13.90
N HIS A 33 -23.33 11.02 -12.85
CA HIS A 33 -23.95 10.49 -11.65
C HIS A 33 -25.34 10.01 -12.04
N ALA A 34 -25.46 8.73 -12.35
CA ALA A 34 -26.74 8.04 -12.38
C ALA A 34 -27.30 8.07 -10.95
N LYS A 35 -28.16 9.05 -10.66
CA LYS A 35 -28.99 9.05 -9.46
C LYS A 35 -29.97 7.89 -9.60
N ALA A 36 -29.68 6.78 -8.92
CA ALA A 36 -30.66 5.73 -8.71
C ALA A 36 -31.63 6.20 -7.62
N ASP A 37 -32.76 6.79 -8.02
CA ASP A 37 -33.89 7.00 -7.13
C ASP A 37 -34.57 5.64 -6.88
N PRO A 38 -34.66 5.13 -5.64
CA PRO A 38 -35.38 3.91 -5.33
C PRO A 38 -36.86 4.24 -5.15
N SER A 39 -37.51 4.69 -6.21
CA SER A 39 -38.97 4.73 -6.25
C SER A 39 -39.44 3.46 -6.96
N VAL A 40 -39.82 2.46 -6.17
CA VAL A 40 -40.56 1.28 -6.66
C VAL A 40 -41.98 1.76 -6.99
N GLY A 41 -42.09 2.48 -8.10
CA GLY A 41 -43.34 2.92 -8.70
C GLY A 41 -43.62 2.08 -9.93
N ASP A 42 -44.89 1.71 -10.10
CA ASP A 42 -45.46 0.93 -11.19
C ASP A 42 -44.80 1.25 -12.55
N GLY A 43 -44.15 0.25 -13.15
CA GLY A 43 -43.23 0.37 -14.29
C GLY A 43 -43.90 0.90 -15.56
N GLY A 44 -44.03 2.22 -15.63
CA GLY A 44 -44.52 2.95 -16.79
C GLY A 44 -43.53 2.89 -17.95
N ALA A 45 -44.04 3.11 -19.17
CA ALA A 45 -43.27 3.10 -20.41
C ALA A 45 -42.02 4.04 -20.37
N ASP A 46 -42.01 5.03 -19.48
CA ASP A 46 -40.92 6.00 -19.28
C ASP A 46 -39.61 5.34 -18.76
N ASP A 47 -39.69 4.28 -17.96
CA ASP A 47 -38.51 3.54 -17.48
C ASP A 47 -37.79 2.80 -18.61
N LEU A 48 -38.56 2.30 -19.58
CA LEU A 48 -38.03 1.60 -20.76
C LEU A 48 -37.25 2.54 -21.68
N GLU A 49 -37.68 3.80 -21.81
CA GLU A 49 -36.97 4.82 -22.60
C GLU A 49 -35.69 5.31 -21.89
N SER A 50 -35.75 5.48 -20.58
CA SER A 50 -34.57 5.79 -19.74
C SER A 50 -33.50 4.70 -19.85
N LEU A 51 -33.88 3.43 -19.74
CA LEU A 51 -32.96 2.29 -19.87
C LEU A 51 -32.37 2.15 -21.28
N ARG A 52 -33.14 2.46 -22.33
CA ARG A 52 -32.62 2.49 -23.71
C ARG A 52 -31.59 3.60 -23.89
N THR A 53 -31.83 4.77 -23.32
CA THR A 53 -30.89 5.90 -23.35
C THR A 53 -29.62 5.59 -22.57
N ALA A 54 -29.73 4.99 -21.39
CA ALA A 54 -28.58 4.55 -20.59
C ALA A 54 -27.73 3.51 -21.33
N ASN A 55 -28.36 2.53 -21.98
CA ASN A 55 -27.65 1.54 -22.79
C ASN A 55 -26.95 2.17 -24.01
N ALA A 56 -27.59 3.13 -24.68
CA ALA A 56 -26.97 3.84 -25.80
C ALA A 56 -25.70 4.60 -25.35
N ASN A 57 -25.77 5.32 -24.23
CA ASN A 57 -24.64 6.03 -23.65
C ASN A 57 -23.50 5.08 -23.23
N LEU A 58 -23.84 3.89 -22.73
CA LEU A 58 -22.84 2.89 -22.35
C LEU A 58 -22.10 2.35 -23.59
N VAL A 59 -22.82 2.07 -24.68
CA VAL A 59 -22.23 1.61 -25.94
C VAL A 59 -21.32 2.68 -26.55
N GLU A 60 -21.72 3.96 -26.50
CA GLU A 60 -20.88 5.07 -26.94
C GLU A 60 -19.60 5.19 -26.10
N SER A 61 -19.70 5.07 -24.77
CA SER A 61 -18.55 5.07 -23.87
C SER A 61 -17.58 3.92 -24.13
N LEU A 62 -18.09 2.72 -24.48
CA LEU A 62 -17.25 1.58 -24.88
C LEU A 62 -16.51 1.86 -26.20
N HIS A 63 -17.17 2.46 -27.19
CA HIS A 63 -16.53 2.84 -28.45
C HIS A 63 -15.45 3.93 -28.27
N ASP A 64 -15.63 4.86 -27.33
CA ASP A 64 -14.59 5.84 -26.97
C ASP A 64 -13.38 5.19 -26.30
N ALA A 65 -13.61 4.22 -25.41
CA ALA A 65 -12.54 3.45 -24.78
C ALA A 65 -11.74 2.66 -25.82
N ASP A 66 -12.41 1.99 -26.76
CA ASP A 66 -11.76 1.25 -27.85
C ASP A 66 -10.91 2.16 -28.74
N ARG A 67 -11.42 3.36 -29.09
CA ARG A 67 -10.64 4.37 -29.83
C ARG A 67 -9.40 4.82 -29.06
N THR A 68 -9.53 5.03 -27.75
CA THR A 68 -8.41 5.43 -26.88
C THR A 68 -7.34 4.33 -26.81
N ILE A 69 -7.75 3.06 -26.68
CA ILE A 69 -6.84 1.90 -26.67
C ILE A 69 -6.11 1.78 -28.02
N ALA A 70 -6.81 1.98 -29.14
CA ALA A 70 -6.20 1.96 -30.47
C ALA A 70 -5.14 3.06 -30.62
N GLN A 71 -5.44 4.29 -30.20
CA GLN A 71 -4.48 5.40 -30.22
C GLN A 71 -3.25 5.13 -29.35
N LEU A 72 -3.42 4.58 -28.15
CA LEU A 72 -2.30 4.22 -27.27
C LEU A 72 -1.42 3.12 -27.87
N ARG A 73 -2.02 2.13 -28.54
CA ARG A 73 -1.27 1.09 -29.26
C ARG A 73 -0.47 1.67 -30.42
N GLU A 74 -1.05 2.59 -31.18
CA GLU A 74 -0.34 3.28 -32.27
C GLU A 74 0.86 4.09 -31.72
N GLN A 75 0.66 4.84 -30.63
CA GLN A 75 1.74 5.58 -29.95
C GLN A 75 2.89 4.66 -29.50
N LEU A 76 2.56 3.49 -28.94
CA LEU A 76 3.56 2.48 -28.55
C LEU A 76 4.32 1.90 -29.74
N THR A 77 3.69 1.79 -30.92
CA THR A 77 4.38 1.33 -32.14
C THR A 77 5.24 2.42 -32.79
N THR A 78 4.87 3.69 -32.68
CA THR A 78 5.67 4.81 -33.21
C THR A 78 6.86 5.17 -32.34
N THR A 79 6.86 4.77 -31.06
CA THR A 79 8.01 4.97 -30.18
C THR A 79 9.06 3.92 -30.53
N PRO A 80 10.22 4.29 -31.12
CA PRO A 80 11.22 3.30 -31.49
C PRO A 80 11.61 2.51 -30.23
N PRO A 81 11.65 1.16 -30.30
CA PRO A 81 12.07 0.37 -29.17
C PRO A 81 13.44 0.88 -28.73
N THR A 82 13.52 1.35 -27.49
CA THR A 82 14.81 1.67 -26.88
C THR A 82 15.59 0.37 -26.83
N THR A 83 16.36 0.09 -27.88
CA THR A 83 17.18 -1.11 -27.95
C THR A 83 18.08 -1.09 -26.73
N PRO A 84 17.96 -2.06 -25.82
CA PRO A 84 18.90 -2.18 -24.71
C PRO A 84 20.28 -2.36 -25.35
N ARG A 85 21.21 -1.43 -25.07
CA ARG A 85 22.61 -1.53 -25.50
C ARG A 85 23.12 -2.93 -25.14
N PRO A 86 23.47 -3.79 -26.12
CA PRO A 86 24.15 -5.02 -25.84
C PRO A 86 25.60 -4.68 -25.46
N ASP A 87 26.15 -5.45 -24.51
CA ASP A 87 27.57 -5.52 -24.17
C ASP A 87 28.17 -4.43 -23.26
N GLU A 88 27.51 -4.14 -22.13
CA GLU A 88 28.26 -3.72 -20.93
C GLU A 88 28.26 -4.85 -19.88
N PRO A 89 29.44 -5.30 -19.41
CA PRO A 89 29.55 -6.35 -18.40
C PRO A 89 28.80 -5.96 -17.13
N ARG A 90 27.80 -6.77 -16.77
CA ARG A 90 26.87 -6.54 -15.65
C ARG A 90 27.55 -6.37 -14.28
N ALA A 91 28.79 -6.80 -14.13
CA ALA A 91 29.47 -6.83 -12.84
C ALA A 91 29.93 -5.44 -12.34
N GLU A 92 30.13 -4.46 -13.22
CA GLU A 92 30.76 -3.18 -12.84
C GLU A 92 29.77 -2.01 -12.69
N ARG A 93 28.53 -2.17 -13.19
CA ARG A 93 27.45 -1.17 -13.01
C ARG A 93 26.94 -1.06 -11.56
N ASP A 94 27.09 -2.09 -10.75
CA ASP A 94 26.66 -2.05 -9.35
C ASP A 94 27.64 -1.30 -8.46
N ALA A 95 28.84 -0.93 -8.93
CA ALA A 95 29.77 -0.06 -8.21
C ALA A 95 29.43 1.43 -8.37
N GLY A 96 28.74 1.83 -9.45
CA GLY A 96 28.41 3.22 -9.79
C GLY A 96 26.92 3.59 -9.74
N ALA A 97 26.01 2.62 -9.57
CA ALA A 97 24.59 2.92 -9.47
C ALA A 97 24.32 3.88 -8.30
N PRO A 98 23.60 5.00 -8.51
CA PRO A 98 23.37 5.97 -7.44
C PRO A 98 22.70 5.26 -6.25
N PRO A 99 23.02 5.65 -5.01
CA PRO A 99 22.78 4.84 -3.80
C PRO A 99 21.34 4.32 -3.68
N TRP A 100 20.36 5.05 -4.19
CA TRP A 100 18.95 4.67 -4.25
C TRP A 100 18.62 3.41 -5.08
N ARG A 101 19.44 3.04 -6.08
CA ARG A 101 19.24 1.78 -6.84
C ARG A 101 19.79 0.55 -6.12
N ARG A 102 20.85 0.70 -5.31
CA ARG A 102 21.42 -0.38 -4.48
C ARG A 102 20.56 -0.69 -3.24
N GLY A 103 19.83 0.29 -2.72
CA GLY A 103 19.00 0.17 -1.51
C GLY A 103 17.66 -0.57 -1.67
N THR A 104 17.39 -1.27 -2.79
CA THR A 104 16.11 -1.99 -2.97
C THR A 104 16.09 -3.41 -2.40
N ARG A 105 17.26 -4.00 -2.11
CA ARG A 105 17.36 -5.40 -1.70
C ARG A 105 17.59 -5.64 -0.20
N GLY A 106 18.06 -4.65 0.55
CA GLY A 106 18.41 -4.80 1.97
C GLY A 106 17.39 -4.22 2.95
N GLU A 107 17.66 -4.43 4.24
CA GLU A 107 17.03 -3.70 5.34
C GLU A 107 17.32 -2.19 5.20
N PRO A 108 16.36 -1.30 5.45
CA PRO A 108 16.63 0.13 5.48
C PRO A 108 17.68 0.47 6.55
N THR A 109 18.68 1.27 6.17
CA THR A 109 19.72 1.76 7.09
C THR A 109 19.15 2.82 8.05
N ALA A 110 19.90 3.19 9.10
CA ALA A 110 19.52 4.29 9.98
C ALA A 110 19.27 5.60 9.20
N GLU A 111 20.15 5.92 8.24
CA GLU A 111 19.99 7.09 7.36
C GLU A 111 18.73 7.00 6.47
N ASP A 112 18.40 5.79 5.99
CA ASP A 112 17.16 5.58 5.23
C ASP A 112 15.93 5.84 6.11
N TRP A 113 15.93 5.39 7.37
CA TRP A 113 14.86 5.66 8.33
C TRP A 113 14.73 7.15 8.64
N GLU A 114 15.85 7.87 8.79
CA GLU A 114 15.82 9.32 8.99
C GLU A 114 15.21 10.07 7.81
N ARG A 115 15.59 9.68 6.59
CA ARG A 115 15.02 10.26 5.36
C ARG A 115 13.53 9.94 5.24
N MET A 116 13.15 8.71 5.55
CA MET A 116 11.75 8.28 5.57
C MET A 116 10.92 9.08 6.58
N ALA A 117 11.47 9.36 7.77
CA ALA A 117 10.86 10.22 8.75
C ALA A 117 10.65 11.65 8.25
N GLN A 118 11.66 12.25 7.59
CA GLN A 118 11.51 13.59 7.00
C GLN A 118 10.42 13.66 5.92
N LEU A 119 10.29 12.59 5.13
CA LEU A 119 9.32 12.53 4.04
C LEU A 119 7.92 12.08 4.48
N GLY A 120 7.76 11.55 5.70
CA GLY A 120 6.53 10.88 6.14
C GLY A 120 6.17 9.69 5.24
N THR A 121 7.19 8.93 4.84
CA THR A 121 7.03 7.73 4.01
C THR A 121 7.66 6.53 4.70
N LEU A 122 7.14 5.33 4.45
CA LEU A 122 7.65 4.11 5.06
C LEU A 122 7.82 3.03 3.99
N ARG A 123 9.03 2.48 3.89
CA ARG A 123 9.30 1.31 3.06
C ARG A 123 9.15 0.08 3.94
N VAL A 124 8.17 -0.73 3.59
CA VAL A 124 7.83 -1.94 4.32
C VAL A 124 8.07 -3.14 3.44
N ARG A 125 8.67 -4.15 4.05
CA ARG A 125 8.79 -5.47 3.49
C ARG A 125 8.28 -6.44 4.54
N VAL A 126 7.35 -7.30 4.16
CA VAL A 126 6.85 -8.38 5.02
C VAL A 126 6.80 -9.67 4.22
N PRO A 127 7.00 -10.84 4.86
CA PRO A 127 6.61 -12.11 4.26
C PRO A 127 5.18 -12.01 3.74
N CYS A 128 4.93 -12.54 2.54
CA CYS A 128 3.62 -12.39 1.92
C CYS A 128 2.51 -13.04 2.76
N LEU A 129 1.48 -12.26 3.04
CA LEU A 129 0.41 -12.67 3.94
C LEU A 129 -0.69 -13.38 3.14
N ARG A 130 -0.92 -14.65 3.43
CA ARG A 130 -1.84 -15.55 2.71
C ARG A 130 -2.55 -16.50 3.66
N ASP A 131 -3.74 -16.95 3.28
CA ASP A 131 -4.48 -17.96 4.06
C ASP A 131 -3.73 -19.29 4.12
N LYS A 132 -3.09 -19.66 2.99
CA LYS A 132 -2.17 -20.80 2.92
C LYS A 132 -0.73 -20.30 2.98
N PRO A 133 0.11 -20.82 3.91
CA PRO A 133 1.51 -20.41 3.98
C PRO A 133 2.22 -20.68 2.66
N TRP A 134 3.08 -19.74 2.25
CA TRP A 134 3.83 -19.89 1.02
C TRP A 134 4.83 -21.05 1.17
N THR A 135 4.92 -21.89 0.14
CA THR A 135 5.90 -22.98 0.07
C THR A 135 6.75 -22.77 -1.18
N PRO A 136 8.09 -22.73 -1.07
CA PRO A 136 8.95 -22.61 -2.23
C PRO A 136 8.81 -23.85 -3.13
N SER A 137 8.68 -23.63 -4.44
CA SER A 137 8.76 -24.71 -5.43
C SER A 137 10.18 -25.29 -5.52
N PRO A 138 10.39 -26.51 -6.04
CA PRO A 138 11.74 -27.05 -6.27
C PRO A 138 12.67 -26.10 -7.03
N ARG A 139 12.17 -25.48 -8.11
CA ARG A 139 12.93 -24.47 -8.88
C ARG A 139 13.31 -23.22 -8.08
N VAL A 140 12.55 -22.87 -7.04
CA VAL A 140 12.89 -21.77 -6.14
C VAL A 140 14.00 -22.21 -5.18
N LEU A 141 13.90 -23.41 -4.61
CA LEU A 141 14.95 -23.98 -3.75
C LEU A 141 16.28 -24.10 -4.50
N ASP A 142 16.26 -24.59 -5.73
CA ASP A 142 17.46 -24.71 -6.57
C ASP A 142 18.14 -23.35 -6.79
N ARG A 143 17.35 -22.31 -7.09
CA ARG A 143 17.87 -20.93 -7.25
C ARG A 143 18.39 -20.34 -5.95
N LEU A 144 17.81 -20.74 -4.83
CA LEU A 144 18.27 -20.35 -3.50
C LEU A 144 19.48 -21.17 -3.04
N GLY A 145 19.84 -22.27 -3.73
CA GLY A 145 20.90 -23.19 -3.30
C GLY A 145 20.51 -24.00 -2.05
N LEU A 146 19.21 -24.22 -1.85
CA LEU A 146 18.66 -24.94 -0.69
C LEU A 146 18.37 -26.40 -1.03
N ALA A 147 18.41 -27.25 0.00
CA ALA A 147 18.03 -28.63 -0.15
C ALA A 147 16.48 -28.79 -0.13
N PRO A 148 15.92 -29.87 -0.72
CA PRO A 148 14.47 -30.06 -0.77
C PRO A 148 13.78 -30.06 0.60
N GLN A 149 14.45 -30.55 1.66
CA GLN A 149 13.92 -30.57 3.02
C GLN A 149 13.76 -29.17 3.65
N ASP A 150 14.50 -28.18 3.18
CA ASP A 150 14.44 -26.80 3.71
C ASP A 150 13.12 -26.11 3.33
N ALA A 151 12.38 -26.67 2.35
CA ALA A 151 11.06 -26.19 1.97
C ALA A 151 10.08 -26.21 3.14
N ALA A 152 10.14 -27.24 4.00
CA ALA A 152 9.28 -27.35 5.18
C ALA A 152 9.63 -26.28 6.21
N VAL A 153 10.92 -26.06 6.47
CA VAL A 153 11.41 -25.01 7.38
C VAL A 153 10.92 -23.63 6.96
N ILE A 154 11.02 -23.33 5.66
CA ILE A 154 10.55 -22.05 5.12
C ILE A 154 9.04 -21.92 5.25
N ARG A 155 8.28 -22.96 4.85
CA ARG A 155 6.81 -22.95 4.96
C ARG A 155 6.36 -22.70 6.40
N ASP A 156 6.97 -23.38 7.36
CA ASP A 156 6.63 -23.25 8.78
C ASP A 156 6.92 -21.82 9.28
N ALA A 157 8.00 -21.19 8.83
CA ALA A 157 8.29 -19.77 9.11
C ALA A 157 7.22 -18.83 8.53
N TYR A 158 6.69 -19.11 7.33
CA TYR A 158 5.57 -18.35 6.77
C TYR A 158 4.28 -18.58 7.55
N GLU A 159 4.01 -19.79 8.03
CA GLU A 159 2.84 -20.08 8.84
C GLU A 159 2.84 -19.29 10.14
N HIS A 160 3.97 -19.28 10.87
CA HIS A 160 4.09 -18.49 12.10
C HIS A 160 4.06 -16.98 11.83
N SER A 161 4.68 -16.51 10.75
CA SER A 161 4.59 -15.11 10.33
C SER A 161 3.16 -14.68 10.03
N ASN A 162 2.43 -15.48 9.25
CA ASN A 162 1.04 -15.22 8.91
C ASN A 162 0.16 -15.16 10.16
N LYS A 163 0.39 -16.09 11.11
CA LYS A 163 -0.32 -16.10 12.38
C LYS A 163 -0.06 -14.84 13.21
N ARG A 164 1.21 -14.47 13.43
CA ARG A 164 1.58 -13.25 14.18
C ARG A 164 0.95 -12.00 13.57
N MET A 165 1.05 -11.87 12.25
CA MET A 165 0.46 -10.74 11.53
C MET A 165 -1.06 -10.72 11.63
N ALA A 166 -1.73 -11.86 11.47
CA ALA A 166 -3.17 -11.96 11.63
C ALA A 166 -3.61 -11.56 13.05
N ASP A 167 -2.92 -12.07 14.07
CA ASP A 167 -3.21 -11.76 15.48
C ASP A 167 -3.02 -10.26 15.80
N GLN A 168 -2.04 -9.60 15.18
CA GLN A 168 -1.79 -8.16 15.33
C GLN A 168 -2.77 -7.28 14.54
N ILE A 169 -3.15 -7.70 13.33
CA ILE A 169 -3.99 -6.92 12.42
C ILE A 169 -5.46 -7.02 12.80
N LYS A 170 -5.93 -8.20 13.23
CA LYS A 170 -7.34 -8.44 13.56
C LYS A 170 -7.92 -7.34 14.46
N PRO A 171 -7.40 -7.05 15.67
CA PRO A 171 -7.99 -6.03 16.54
C PRO A 171 -7.99 -4.61 15.94
N LEU A 172 -6.99 -4.27 15.12
CA LEU A 172 -6.96 -2.98 14.41
C LEU A 172 -8.06 -2.89 13.36
N CYS A 173 -8.30 -4.00 12.67
CA CYS A 173 -9.33 -4.12 11.65
C CYS A 173 -10.73 -4.09 12.24
N GLU A 174 -10.95 -4.75 13.38
CA GLU A 174 -12.22 -4.69 14.12
C GLU A 174 -12.56 -3.25 14.52
N LYS A 175 -11.56 -2.50 15.00
CA LYS A 175 -11.71 -1.07 15.33
C LYS A 175 -12.03 -0.22 14.09
N ALA A 176 -11.41 -0.52 12.94
CA ALA A 176 -11.61 0.22 11.70
C ALA A 176 -12.97 -0.09 11.03
N LEU A 177 -13.41 -1.35 11.07
CA LEU A 177 -14.66 -1.81 10.44
C LEU A 177 -15.87 -1.71 11.36
N GLY A 178 -15.66 -1.58 12.67
CA GLY A 178 -16.73 -1.58 13.67
C GLY A 178 -17.39 -2.96 13.90
N SER A 179 -16.81 -4.04 13.37
CA SER A 179 -17.35 -5.40 13.50
C SER A 179 -16.26 -6.47 13.47
N ALA A 180 -16.26 -7.34 14.47
CA ALA A 180 -15.39 -8.52 14.55
C ALA A 180 -15.66 -9.52 13.43
N GLU A 181 -16.94 -9.74 13.10
CA GLU A 181 -17.37 -10.64 12.03
C GLU A 181 -16.91 -10.13 10.65
N ALA A 182 -16.96 -8.81 10.43
CA ALA A 182 -16.46 -8.21 9.20
C ALA A 182 -14.94 -8.38 9.07
N ALA A 183 -14.19 -8.12 10.14
CA ALA A 183 -12.74 -8.27 10.16
C ALA A 183 -12.28 -9.70 9.88
N GLU A 184 -13.00 -10.71 10.39
CA GLU A 184 -12.70 -12.11 10.14
C GLU A 184 -12.93 -12.53 8.68
N ARG A 185 -13.99 -12.01 8.03
CA ARG A 185 -14.32 -12.35 6.65
C ARG A 185 -13.40 -11.73 5.61
N VAL A 186 -12.93 -10.50 5.83
CA VAL A 186 -12.09 -9.80 4.84
C VAL A 186 -10.66 -10.33 4.80
N GLY A 187 -10.19 -10.90 5.92
CA GLY A 187 -8.84 -11.43 6.07
C GLY A 187 -7.77 -10.35 6.26
N PRO A 188 -6.55 -10.74 6.68
CA PRO A 188 -5.54 -9.80 7.13
C PRO A 188 -5.07 -8.80 6.07
N LYS A 189 -4.96 -9.22 4.80
CA LYS A 189 -4.49 -8.33 3.71
C LYS A 189 -5.49 -7.21 3.42
N ALA A 190 -6.76 -7.55 3.24
CA ALA A 190 -7.80 -6.54 3.03
C ALA A 190 -7.96 -5.63 4.26
N CYS A 191 -7.75 -6.16 5.47
CA CYS A 191 -7.69 -5.35 6.68
C CYS A 191 -6.58 -4.29 6.65
N GLN A 192 -5.36 -4.63 6.20
CA GLN A 192 -4.27 -3.66 6.05
C GLN A 192 -4.68 -2.52 5.09
N ASP A 193 -5.24 -2.89 3.94
CA ASP A 193 -5.68 -1.94 2.93
C ASP A 193 -6.81 -1.05 3.45
N ALA A 194 -7.77 -1.61 4.19
CA ALA A 194 -8.87 -0.87 4.80
C ALA A 194 -8.38 0.13 5.85
N ILE A 195 -7.46 -0.27 6.73
CA ILE A 195 -6.88 0.62 7.76
C ILE A 195 -6.13 1.77 7.09
N LEU A 196 -5.23 1.46 6.14
CA LEU A 196 -4.38 2.48 5.49
C LEU A 196 -5.22 3.41 4.59
N SER A 197 -6.09 2.86 3.75
CA SER A 197 -6.91 3.66 2.84
C SER A 197 -7.99 4.45 3.57
N GLY A 198 -8.52 3.91 4.68
CA GLY A 198 -9.41 4.62 5.58
C GLY A 198 -8.72 5.84 6.19
N ALA A 199 -7.57 5.63 6.83
CA ALA A 199 -6.82 6.68 7.51
C ALA A 199 -6.34 7.80 6.56
N ARG A 200 -5.82 7.44 5.37
CA ARG A 200 -5.41 8.42 4.35
C ARG A 200 -6.56 9.33 3.90
N ARG A 201 -7.77 8.77 3.78
CA ARG A 201 -8.96 9.52 3.36
C ARG A 201 -9.53 10.37 4.48
N SER A 202 -9.55 9.86 5.70
CA SER A 202 -10.15 10.55 6.84
C SER A 202 -9.24 11.65 7.42
N ASP A 203 -7.95 11.35 7.56
CA ASP A 203 -6.96 12.24 8.18
C ASP A 203 -5.55 11.98 7.60
N PRO A 204 -5.22 12.59 6.45
CA PRO A 204 -3.92 12.42 5.82
C PRO A 204 -2.78 12.98 6.68
N GLU A 205 -3.03 14.02 7.48
CA GLU A 205 -2.00 14.65 8.32
C GLU A 205 -1.66 13.75 9.53
N ALA A 206 -2.65 13.21 10.23
CA ALA A 206 -2.40 12.23 11.29
C ALA A 206 -1.74 10.95 10.76
N THR A 207 -2.08 10.54 9.53
CA THR A 207 -1.40 9.45 8.83
C THR A 207 0.08 9.78 8.60
N HIS A 208 0.40 10.99 8.13
CA HIS A 208 1.79 11.46 7.97
C HIS A 208 2.56 11.42 9.28
N GLN A 209 1.98 11.95 10.34
CA GLN A 209 2.60 11.97 11.67
C GLN A 209 2.84 10.55 12.20
N SER A 210 1.89 9.64 11.97
CA SER A 210 2.03 8.22 12.33
C SER A 210 3.20 7.57 11.58
N LEU A 211 3.31 7.77 10.26
CA LEU A 211 4.41 7.22 9.46
C LEU A 211 5.77 7.82 9.85
N THR A 212 5.81 9.14 10.05
CA THR A 212 6.99 9.86 10.53
C THR A 212 7.48 9.29 11.85
N ARG A 213 6.56 9.07 12.79
CA ARG A 213 6.86 8.52 14.11
C ARG A 213 7.39 7.08 14.03
N VAL A 214 6.79 6.22 13.22
CA VAL A 214 7.27 4.85 12.99
C VAL A 214 8.71 4.87 12.44
N ALA A 215 8.98 5.75 11.48
CA ALA A 215 10.33 5.90 10.93
C ALA A 215 11.33 6.41 11.98
N GLN A 216 10.95 7.38 12.83
CA GLN A 216 11.79 7.85 13.94
C GLN A 216 12.08 6.74 14.97
N ILE A 217 11.09 5.91 15.30
CA ILE A 217 11.26 4.75 16.19
C ILE A 217 12.27 3.77 15.60
N ASN A 218 12.13 3.42 14.32
CA ASN A 218 13.06 2.50 13.66
C ASN A 218 14.46 3.11 13.45
N ALA A 219 14.58 4.44 13.36
CA ALA A 219 15.85 5.14 13.38
C ALA A 219 16.51 5.20 14.78
N GLY A 220 15.84 4.74 15.84
CA GLY A 220 16.33 4.88 17.22
C GLY A 220 16.27 6.32 17.76
N LYS A 221 15.49 7.21 17.12
CA LYS A 221 15.33 8.63 17.50
C LYS A 221 14.12 8.90 18.40
N ALA A 222 13.22 7.92 18.52
CA ALA A 222 12.03 8.04 19.35
C ALA A 222 11.80 6.74 20.12
N ASP A 223 11.39 6.88 21.38
CA ASP A 223 11.01 5.74 22.19
C ASP A 223 9.70 5.12 21.70
N VAL A 224 9.63 3.79 21.81
CA VAL A 224 8.38 3.04 21.70
C VAL A 224 7.54 3.35 22.94
N LYS A 225 6.83 4.48 22.92
CA LYS A 225 5.79 4.74 23.92
C LYS A 225 4.73 3.63 23.81
N PRO A 226 4.14 3.18 24.93
CA PRO A 226 3.07 2.19 24.90
C PRO A 226 1.97 2.65 23.93
N ALA A 227 1.47 1.69 23.14
CA ALA A 227 0.61 1.81 21.96
C ALA A 227 0.00 3.20 21.77
N SER A 228 0.45 3.93 20.74
CA SER A 228 -0.31 5.09 20.30
C SER A 228 -1.71 4.65 19.87
N ASP A 229 -2.72 5.49 20.09
CA ASP A 229 -4.10 5.16 19.70
C ASP A 229 -4.31 5.06 18.17
N SER A 230 -3.28 5.39 17.39
CA SER A 230 -3.26 5.34 15.93
C SER A 230 -3.15 3.91 15.42
N ALA A 231 -4.21 3.42 14.79
CA ALA A 231 -4.23 2.13 14.11
C ALA A 231 -3.15 2.04 13.01
N VAL A 232 -2.83 3.16 12.35
CA VAL A 232 -1.77 3.22 11.33
C VAL A 232 -0.40 3.00 11.96
N GLU A 233 -0.06 3.70 13.05
CA GLU A 233 1.23 3.52 13.72
C GLU A 233 1.38 2.09 14.25
N GLN A 234 0.34 1.54 14.88
CA GLN A 234 0.34 0.16 15.37
C GLN A 234 0.55 -0.86 14.24
N LEU A 235 -0.19 -0.70 13.14
CA LEU A 235 -0.04 -1.56 11.95
C LEU A 235 1.36 -1.46 11.36
N MET A 236 1.90 -0.25 11.25
CA MET A 236 3.19 -0.03 10.63
C MET A 236 4.35 -0.54 11.50
N LEU A 237 4.27 -0.39 12.82
CA LEU A 237 5.22 -1.01 13.74
C LEU A 237 5.18 -2.54 13.67
N ALA A 238 3.99 -3.14 13.57
CA ALA A 238 3.84 -4.58 13.38
C ALA A 238 4.54 -5.04 12.10
N MET A 239 4.25 -4.39 10.97
CA MET A 239 4.83 -4.76 9.68
C MET A 239 6.36 -4.56 9.62
N THR A 240 6.90 -3.47 10.19
CA THR A 240 8.38 -3.27 10.18
C THR A 240 9.10 -4.26 11.08
N LYS A 241 8.47 -4.71 12.17
CA LYS A 241 9.05 -5.71 13.08
C LYS A 241 8.96 -7.13 12.52
N GLU A 242 7.94 -7.44 11.73
CA GLU A 242 7.70 -8.81 11.26
C GLU A 242 8.84 -9.34 10.38
N SER A 243 9.47 -8.51 9.54
CA SER A 243 10.65 -8.95 8.78
C SER A 243 11.78 -9.49 9.67
N LYS A 244 12.04 -8.83 10.81
CA LYS A 244 13.07 -9.27 11.76
C LYS A 244 12.65 -10.51 12.53
N ALA A 245 11.37 -10.61 12.89
CA ALA A 245 10.82 -11.80 13.54
C ALA A 245 10.93 -13.03 12.63
N PHE A 246 10.59 -12.87 11.35
CA PHE A 246 10.73 -13.92 10.34
C PHE A 246 12.19 -14.33 10.11
N GLU A 247 13.12 -13.36 10.02
CA GLU A 247 14.55 -13.64 9.92
C GLU A 247 15.08 -14.41 11.15
N ALA A 248 14.73 -13.96 12.36
CA ALA A 248 15.14 -14.63 13.60
C ALA A 248 14.61 -16.08 13.67
N GLU A 249 13.41 -16.30 13.15
CA GLU A 249 12.81 -17.62 13.09
C GLU A 249 13.56 -18.55 12.12
N LEU A 250 13.84 -18.08 10.91
CA LEU A 250 14.70 -18.80 9.97
C LEU A 250 16.08 -19.07 10.57
N ALA A 251 16.64 -18.10 11.31
CA ALA A 251 17.97 -18.21 11.92
C ALA A 251 18.05 -19.34 12.95
N SER A 252 16.94 -19.63 13.64
CA SER A 252 16.86 -20.72 14.61
C SER A 252 17.00 -22.12 13.98
N LYS A 253 16.77 -22.25 12.66
CA LYS A 253 16.78 -23.53 11.93
C LYS A 253 17.90 -23.63 10.90
N LEU A 254 18.20 -22.54 10.21
CA LEU A 254 19.15 -22.50 9.09
C LEU A 254 20.46 -21.78 9.44
N GLY A 255 20.51 -21.11 10.61
CA GLY A 255 21.63 -20.27 11.02
C GLY A 255 21.46 -18.81 10.59
N PRO A 256 22.14 -17.86 11.27
CA PRO A 256 21.91 -16.42 11.09
C PRO A 256 22.29 -15.91 9.69
N GLU A 257 23.43 -16.36 9.14
CA GLU A 257 23.89 -15.93 7.81
C GLU A 257 22.92 -16.36 6.72
N GLU A 258 22.47 -17.61 6.78
CA GLU A 258 21.54 -18.16 5.81
C GLU A 258 20.16 -17.53 5.93
N ALA A 259 19.68 -17.32 7.16
CA ALA A 259 18.42 -16.65 7.42
C ALA A 259 18.41 -15.21 6.88
N LYS A 260 19.48 -14.45 7.08
CA LYS A 260 19.59 -13.10 6.52
C LYS A 260 19.61 -13.13 4.99
N ARG A 261 20.38 -14.03 4.39
CA ARG A 261 20.41 -14.19 2.93
C ARG A 261 19.02 -14.50 2.37
N LEU A 262 18.33 -15.47 2.96
CA LEU A 262 17.00 -15.89 2.54
C LEU A 262 15.95 -14.82 2.80
N ALA A 263 15.93 -14.25 4.02
CA ALA A 263 14.97 -13.23 4.41
C ALA A 263 14.94 -12.09 3.41
N TYR A 264 16.06 -11.74 2.74
CA TYR A 264 16.17 -10.68 1.72
C TYR A 264 16.26 -11.14 0.26
N ALA A 265 16.18 -12.44 -0.01
CA ALA A 265 16.25 -12.98 -1.35
C ALA A 265 15.03 -12.55 -2.22
N PRO A 266 15.24 -12.24 -3.51
CA PRO A 266 14.16 -11.88 -4.43
C PRO A 266 13.25 -13.07 -4.79
N GLU A 267 13.70 -14.30 -4.62
CA GLU A 267 12.92 -15.51 -4.86
C GLU A 267 11.90 -15.80 -3.75
N MET A 268 12.08 -15.20 -2.58
CA MET A 268 11.17 -15.33 -1.45
C MET A 268 9.92 -14.47 -1.66
N CYS A 269 8.78 -14.99 -1.24
CA CYS A 269 7.51 -14.30 -1.34
C CYS A 269 7.41 -13.17 -0.31
N ALA A 270 7.54 -11.94 -0.75
CA ALA A 270 7.46 -10.78 0.13
C ALA A 270 6.58 -9.69 -0.49
N ASP A 271 5.68 -9.15 0.31
CA ASP A 271 4.96 -7.93 -0.05
C ASP A 271 5.90 -6.73 0.23
N ARG A 272 6.21 -5.98 -0.83
CA ARG A 272 7.04 -4.78 -0.78
C ARG A 272 6.15 -3.59 -1.08
N THR A 273 5.98 -2.70 -0.12
CA THR A 273 5.14 -1.51 -0.28
C THR A 273 5.86 -0.27 0.24
N THR A 274 5.62 0.85 -0.43
CA THR A 274 5.99 2.16 0.09
C THR A 274 4.71 2.87 0.49
N VAL A 275 4.52 3.04 1.80
CA VAL A 275 3.36 3.72 2.36
C VAL A 275 3.67 5.21 2.44
N ARG A 276 2.75 6.05 1.96
CA ARG A 276 2.83 7.51 2.02
C ARG A 276 1.52 8.04 2.59
N ALA A 277 1.56 9.23 3.19
CA ALA A 277 0.37 9.85 3.76
C ALA A 277 -0.59 10.40 2.70
N LYS A 278 -0.04 11.08 1.69
CA LYS A 278 -0.78 11.56 0.52
C LYS A 278 -0.41 10.68 -0.67
N GLU A 279 -1.40 10.21 -1.41
CA GLU A 279 -1.15 9.75 -2.78
C GLU A 279 -0.60 10.96 -3.52
N ARG A 280 0.57 10.81 -4.13
CA ARG A 280 1.09 11.88 -4.99
C ARG A 280 0.04 12.00 -6.07
N ASP A 281 -0.67 13.12 -6.13
CA ASP A 281 -1.57 13.40 -7.25
C ASP A 281 -0.66 13.36 -8.48
N GLU A 282 -0.64 12.24 -9.21
CA GLU A 282 0.22 12.04 -10.38
C GLU A 282 -0.09 13.10 -11.46
N ASP A 283 -1.23 13.78 -11.32
CA ASP A 283 -1.66 14.94 -12.09
C ASP A 283 -0.79 16.20 -11.89
N ASP A 284 -0.13 16.40 -10.75
CA ASP A 284 0.64 17.64 -10.48
C ASP A 284 2.05 17.65 -11.10
N GLU A 285 2.69 16.49 -11.27
CA GLU A 285 4.00 16.40 -11.96
C GLU A 285 3.83 16.45 -13.50
N GLY A 286 2.67 16.05 -14.04
CA GLY A 286 2.37 16.12 -15.47
C GLY A 286 2.23 17.56 -16.00
N ALA A 287 1.75 18.50 -15.18
CA ALA A 287 1.49 19.87 -15.61
C ALA A 287 2.77 20.75 -15.67
N GLN A 288 3.79 20.46 -14.84
CA GLN A 288 5.01 21.27 -14.80
C GLN A 288 6.07 20.82 -15.83
N GLY A 289 6.08 19.55 -16.22
CA GLY A 289 7.09 19.01 -17.16
C GLY A 289 6.88 19.39 -18.63
N GLN A 290 5.66 19.72 -19.08
CA GLN A 290 5.38 19.96 -20.50
C GLN A 290 5.50 21.44 -20.96
N ARG A 291 5.54 22.41 -20.04
CA ARG A 291 5.59 23.84 -20.43
C ARG A 291 6.98 24.39 -20.76
N ALA A 292 8.07 23.67 -20.48
CA ALA A 292 9.43 24.17 -20.68
C ALA A 292 10.03 23.92 -22.08
N GLY A 293 9.31 23.24 -23.00
CA GLY A 293 9.90 22.74 -24.25
C GLY A 293 9.56 23.45 -25.57
N ARG A 294 8.61 24.41 -25.61
CA ARG A 294 8.12 25.01 -26.88
C ARG A 294 8.52 26.48 -27.09
N GLY A 295 9.77 26.80 -26.84
CA GLY A 295 10.26 28.18 -26.95
C GLY A 295 11.66 28.33 -27.50
N ARG A 296 12.00 27.72 -28.65
CA ARG A 296 13.14 28.17 -29.48
C ARG A 296 13.17 27.51 -30.86
N ALA A 297 12.69 28.26 -31.87
CA ALA A 297 13.23 28.26 -33.22
C ALA A 297 12.62 29.46 -33.98
N ARG A 298 13.40 30.55 -34.09
CA ARG A 298 13.38 31.50 -35.19
C ARG A 298 14.82 31.77 -35.56
#